data_AF-A0AA86T3D4-F1
#
_entry.id   AF-A0AA86T3D4-F1
#
_cell.length_a   1.000
_cell.length_b   1.000
_cell.length_c   1.000
_cell.angle_alpha   90.00
_cell.angle_beta   90.00
_cell.angle_gamma   90.00
#
_symmetry.space_group_name_H-M   'P 1'
#
loop_
_entity.id
_entity.type
_entity.pdbx_description
1 polymer ?
#
loop_
_entity_poly.entity_id
_entity_poly.type
_entity_poly.pdbx_seq_one_letter_code
_entity_poly.pdbx_strand_id
1 'polypeptide(L)' 'MVRLLIQVPEPIKAQLDTLRQGGTTASGFIRHLLEEHFKHAPVTGQKGR' A
#
# COMPACT_ATOMS: atom_id res chain seq x y z
N MET A 1 -9.55 9.68 -2.60
CA MET A 1 -8.68 8.48 -2.62
C MET A 1 -9.07 7.59 -3.78
N VAL A 2 -8.11 7.03 -4.50
CA VAL A 2 -8.33 6.05 -5.59
C VAL A 2 -8.25 4.64 -4.99
N ARG A 3 -9.12 3.71 -5.45
CA ARG A 3 -9.11 2.31 -4.98
C ARG A 3 -8.08 1.51 -5.77
N LEU A 4 -7.29 0.71 -5.07
CA LEU A 4 -6.38 -0.28 -5.63
C LEU A 4 -6.89 -1.68 -5.28
N LEU A 5 -7.14 -2.52 -6.28
CA LEU A 5 -7.48 -3.93 -6.10
C LEU A 5 -6.31 -4.76 -6.63
N ILE A 6 -5.62 -5.47 -5.74
CA ILE A 6 -4.48 -6.32 -6.08
C ILE A 6 -4.63 -7.69 -5.44
N GLN A 7 -4.02 -8.69 -6.08
CA GLN A 7 -3.80 -9.99 -5.46
C GLN A 7 -2.42 -10.01 -4.82
N VAL A 8 -2.34 -10.61 -3.64
CA VAL A 8 -1.07 -10.83 -2.93
C VAL A 8 -1.01 -12.29 -2.46
N PRO A 9 0.19 -12.87 -2.33
CA PRO A 9 0.36 -14.18 -1.71
C PRO A 9 -0.30 -14.27 -0.34
N GLU A 10 -0.86 -15.44 -0.04
CA GLU A 10 -1.55 -15.71 1.22
C GLU A 10 -0.70 -15.43 2.48
N PRO A 11 0.61 -15.76 2.52
CA PRO A 11 1.43 -15.42 3.69
C PRO A 11 1.53 -13.91 3.95
N ILE A 12 1.56 -13.09 2.89
CA ILE A 12 1.60 -11.63 3.01
C ILE A 12 0.27 -11.12 3.54
N LYS A 13 -0.85 -11.69 3.06
CA LYS A 13 -2.17 -11.35 3.57
C LYS A 13 -2.31 -11.69 5.07
N ALA A 14 -1.81 -12.84 5.50
CA ALA A 14 -1.81 -13.22 6.91
C ALA A 14 -1.06 -12.20 7.79
N GLN A 15 0.14 -11.76 7.36
CA GLN A 15 0.90 -10.73 8.07
C GLN A 15 0.16 -9.39 8.13
N LEU A 16 -0.47 -8.98 7.01
CA LEU A 16 -1.28 -7.75 6.95
C LEU A 16 -2.50 -7.81 7.88
N ASP A 17 -3.11 -8.99 8.04
CA ASP A 17 -4.24 -9.18 8.96
C ASP A 17 -3.79 -9.12 10.42
N THR A 18 -2.58 -9.62 10.76
CA THR A 18 -2.02 -9.51 12.11
C THR A 18 -1.82 -8.05 12.55
N LEU A 19 -1.47 -7.15 11.62
CA LEU A 19 -1.32 -5.71 11.91
C LEU A 19 -2.60 -5.06 12.47
N ARG A 20 -3.78 -5.63 12.17
CA ARG A 20 -5.06 -5.17 12.74
C ARG A 20 -5.14 -5.34 14.24
N GLN A 21 -4.49 -6.36 14.80
CA GLN A 21 -4.44 -6.58 16.24
C GLN A 21 -3.62 -5.49 16.95
N GLY A 22 -2.68 -4.86 16.24
CA GLY A 22 -1.87 -3.74 16.74
C GLY A 22 -2.47 -2.35 16.49
N GLY A 23 -3.74 -2.26 16.06
CA GLY A 23 -4.43 -0.98 15.82
C GLY A 23 -4.13 -0.32 14.47
N THR A 24 -3.44 -1.00 13.56
CA THR A 24 -3.16 -0.50 12.20
C THR A 24 -3.97 -1.27 11.16
N THR A 25 -4.38 -0.62 10.06
CA THR A 25 -5.05 -1.30 8.96
C THR A 25 -4.05 -1.62 7.84
N ALA A 26 -4.25 -2.75 7.14
CA ALA A 26 -3.49 -3.09 5.95
C ALA A 26 -3.47 -1.92 4.94
N SER A 27 -4.61 -1.27 4.72
CA SER A 27 -4.71 -0.10 3.83
C SER A 27 -3.89 1.09 4.30
N GLY A 28 -3.80 1.34 5.62
CA GLY A 28 -2.98 2.40 6.19
C GLY A 28 -1.49 2.11 6.07
N PHE A 29 -1.10 0.88 6.39
CA PHE A 29 0.29 0.42 6.26
C PHE A 29 0.78 0.48 4.82
N ILE A 30 0.02 -0.11 3.89
CA ILE A 30 0.35 -0.10 2.46
C ILE A 30 0.44 1.34 1.94
N ARG A 31 -0.50 2.21 2.32
CA ARG A 31 -0.46 3.63 1.94
C ARG A 31 0.81 4.31 2.43
N HIS A 32 1.16 4.16 3.71
CA HIS A 32 2.37 4.75 4.28
C HIS A 32 3.63 4.27 3.53
N LEU A 33 3.74 2.97 3.27
CA LEU A 33 4.86 2.42 2.49
C LEU A 33 4.95 3.00 1.08
N LEU A 34 3.81 3.11 0.38
CA LEU A 34 3.77 3.69 -0.96
C LEU A 34 4.12 5.19 -0.95
N GLU A 35 3.62 5.93 0.04
CA GLU A 35 3.96 7.35 0.22
C GLU A 35 5.46 7.53 0.48
N GLU A 36 6.06 6.75 1.38
CA GLU A 36 7.51 6.79 1.62
C GLU A 36 8.32 6.40 0.37
N HIS A 37 7.90 5.35 -0.34
CA HIS A 37 8.58 4.89 -1.56
C HIS A 37 8.56 5.95 -2.67
N PHE A 38 7.41 6.61 -2.88
CA PHE A 38 7.25 7.62 -3.93
C PHE A 38 7.65 9.03 -3.50
N LYS A 39 7.82 9.33 -2.21
CA LYS A 39 8.37 10.63 -1.73
C LYS A 39 9.74 10.94 -2.32
N HIS A 40 10.53 9.91 -2.62
CA HIS A 40 11.85 10.04 -3.24
C HIS A 40 11.86 9.77 -4.75
N ALA A 41 10.72 9.40 -5.33
CA ALA A 41 10.62 9.17 -6.76
C ALA A 41 10.37 10.52 -7.49
N PRO A 42 11.20 10.91 -8.48
CA PRO A 42 10.81 12.00 -9.37
C PRO A 42 9.50 11.59 -10.05
N VAL A 43 8.51 12.48 -10.05
CA VAL A 43 7.21 12.30 -10.70
C VAL A 43 7.43 12.07 -12.20
N THR A 44 7.71 10.83 -12.59
CA THR A 44 7.86 10.40 -13.97
C THR A 44 6.71 9.45 -14.24
N GLY A 45 5.61 10.04 -14.73
CA GLY A 45 4.41 9.29 -15.06
C GLY A 45 3.14 10.11 -14.96
N GLN A 46 3.07 11.28 -15.61
CA GLN A 46 1.78 11.70 -16.15
C GLN A 46 1.38 10.64 -17.18
N LYS A 47 0.51 9.71 -16.78
CA LYS A 47 -0.19 8.86 -17.73
C LYS A 47 -1.13 9.77 -18.51
N GLY A 48 -0.72 10.08 -19.72
CA GLY A 48 -1.45 10.89 -20.68
C GLY A 48 -2.89 10.40 -20.81
N ARG A 49 -3.79 11.37 -20.89
CA ARG A 49 -5.13 11.21 -21.42
C ARG A 49 -5.22 12.07 -22.67
#